data_AF-A0A7C3XY23-F1
#
_entry.id   AF-A0A7C3XY23-F1
#
_cell.length_a   1.000
_cell.length_b   1.000
_cell.length_c   1.000
_cell.angle_alpha   90.00
_cell.angle_beta   90.00
_cell.angle_gamma   90.00
#
_symmetry.space_group_name_H-M   'P 1'
#
loop_
_entity.id
_entity.type
_entity.pdbx_description
1 polymer ?
#
loop_
_entity_poly.entity_id
_entity_poly.type
_entity_poly.pdbx_seq_one_letter_code
_entity_poly.pdbx_strand_id
1 'polypeptide(L)'
;MPEWTAEQRQAIRHDQGSLLVSAAAGSGKTSVLAERCVHLVCDAHPRCGIDELLVVTFTEAAAAEMKARITEALQARLTRTDDRYVARQVALIEHARIGTLHSFCAWLVRRNFAQAGLDPDFRVLDEGEAALLRRETALAIVREWFDRRDNDGFRQLFDLLGNSEDAVAEMIIRGHALLGSLADGAGWLRRSVSAIEEAVQEPLRDSTLGQQYLQLVEQSIADTERDCQAAGAALARMRGFEGYARYVAALAGNAEQLRARLASEGYDAARQAFR
;
A
#
# COMPACT_ATOMS: atom_id res chain seq x y z
N MET A 1 -6.95 8.90 36.62
CA MET A 1 -6.30 8.67 35.31
C MET A 1 -6.37 7.19 35.03
N PRO A 2 -6.39 6.75 33.76
CA PRO A 2 -6.30 5.33 33.44
C PRO A 2 -5.02 4.75 34.05
N GLU A 3 -5.11 3.52 34.54
CA GLU A 3 -3.92 2.78 34.97
C GLU A 3 -3.24 2.19 33.72
N TRP A 4 -2.06 2.72 33.39
CA TRP A 4 -1.30 2.31 32.22
C TRP A 4 -0.40 1.11 32.53
N THR A 5 -0.34 0.13 31.64
CA THR A 5 0.62 -0.98 31.77
C THR A 5 2.07 -0.50 31.66
N ALA A 6 3.03 -1.36 31.97
CA ALA A 6 4.45 -1.02 31.83
C ALA A 6 4.79 -0.65 30.38
N GLU A 7 4.31 -1.43 29.42
CA GLU A 7 4.53 -1.26 27.98
C GLU A 7 3.86 0.02 27.47
N GLN A 8 2.63 0.31 27.92
CA GLN A 8 1.94 1.55 27.56
C GLN A 8 2.67 2.78 28.10
N ARG A 9 3.15 2.74 29.35
CA ARG A 9 3.97 3.83 29.93
C ARG A 9 5.27 4.04 29.16
N GLN A 10 5.93 2.95 28.75
CA GLN A 10 7.12 3.02 27.92
C GLN A 10 6.81 3.68 26.57
N ALA A 11 5.71 3.29 25.91
CA ALA A 11 5.28 3.90 24.66
C ALA A 11 4.87 5.38 24.81
N ILE A 12 4.30 5.79 25.95
CA ILE A 12 3.96 7.19 26.22
C ILE A 12 5.22 8.04 26.44
N ARG A 13 6.18 7.52 27.22
CA ARG A 13 7.36 8.29 27.68
C ARG A 13 8.55 8.28 26.72
N HIS A 14 8.52 7.42 25.70
CA HIS A 14 9.62 7.33 24.74
C HIS A 14 9.77 8.63 23.94
N ASP A 15 10.89 9.32 24.05
CA ASP A 15 11.11 10.63 23.44
C ASP A 15 12.31 10.67 22.45
N GLN A 16 12.97 9.53 22.20
CA GLN A 16 14.14 9.43 21.33
C GLN A 16 13.90 8.58 20.08
N GLY A 17 14.01 9.16 18.89
CA GLY A 17 13.95 8.41 17.63
C GLY A 17 12.60 7.77 17.31
N SER A 18 12.61 6.83 16.36
CA SER A 18 11.39 6.19 15.84
C SER A 18 10.90 5.06 16.75
N LEU A 19 9.59 5.01 16.99
CA LEU A 19 8.92 3.97 17.77
C LEU A 19 7.83 3.29 16.94
N LEU A 20 7.86 1.95 16.87
CA LEU A 20 6.79 1.14 16.32
C LEU A 20 6.05 0.43 17.46
N VAL A 21 4.74 0.64 17.56
CA VAL A 21 3.88 -0.02 18.55
C VAL A 21 2.99 -1.03 17.84
N SER A 22 3.23 -2.32 18.07
CA SER A 22 2.36 -3.40 17.62
C SER A 22 1.41 -3.81 18.75
N ALA A 23 0.10 -3.76 18.53
CA ALA A 23 -0.87 -4.15 19.54
C ALA A 23 -2.18 -4.66 18.95
N ALA A 24 -2.79 -5.65 19.60
CA ALA A 24 -4.07 -6.24 19.21
C ALA A 24 -5.24 -5.23 19.25
N ALA A 25 -6.38 -5.56 18.66
CA ALA A 25 -7.60 -4.75 18.81
C ALA A 25 -7.97 -4.59 20.30
N GLY A 26 -8.51 -3.43 20.69
CA GLY A 26 -8.92 -3.18 22.08
C GLY A 26 -7.80 -2.87 23.08
N SER A 27 -6.52 -2.93 22.69
CA SER A 27 -5.35 -2.66 23.57
C SER A 27 -5.14 -1.19 23.99
N GLY A 28 -6.04 -0.28 23.60
CA GLY A 28 -5.95 1.14 23.95
C GLY A 28 -4.94 1.96 23.15
N LYS A 29 -4.50 1.49 21.97
CA LYS A 29 -3.53 2.18 21.08
C LYS A 29 -3.81 3.69 20.91
N THR A 30 -5.07 4.05 20.64
CA THR A 30 -5.49 5.43 20.43
C THR A 30 -5.29 6.27 21.70
N SER A 31 -5.64 5.74 22.86
CA SER A 31 -5.46 6.41 24.15
C SER A 31 -3.97 6.57 24.51
N VAL A 32 -3.15 5.56 24.21
CA VAL A 32 -1.69 5.61 24.37
C VAL A 32 -1.10 6.70 23.48
N LEU A 33 -1.54 6.81 22.23
CA LEU A 33 -1.06 7.84 21.30
C LEU A 33 -1.48 9.25 21.72
N ALA A 34 -2.72 9.44 22.18
CA ALA A 34 -3.19 10.72 22.68
C ALA A 34 -2.41 11.16 23.94
N GLU A 35 -2.23 10.27 24.92
CA GLU A 35 -1.44 10.56 26.12
C GLU A 35 0.04 10.80 25.78
N ARG A 36 0.59 10.11 24.78
CA ARG A 36 1.93 10.38 24.25
C ARG A 36 2.06 11.79 23.70
N CYS A 37 1.09 12.27 22.92
CA CYS A 37 1.11 13.64 22.41
C CYS A 37 1.12 14.66 23.56
N VAL A 38 0.27 14.45 24.56
CA VAL A 38 0.22 15.32 25.75
C VAL A 38 1.50 15.22 26.58
N HIS A 39 2.11 14.04 26.68
CA HIS A 39 3.40 13.86 27.35
C HIS A 39 4.51 14.66 26.67
N LEU A 40 4.63 14.60 25.34
CA LEU A 40 5.63 15.35 24.57
C LEU A 40 5.46 16.88 24.70
N VAL A 41 4.22 17.32 24.89
CA VAL A 41 3.89 18.74 25.06
C VAL A 41 4.12 19.20 26.50
N CYS A 42 3.65 18.47 27.50
CA CYS A 42 3.58 18.94 28.88
C CYS A 42 4.72 18.43 29.79
N ASP A 43 5.22 17.23 29.55
CA ASP A 43 6.03 16.48 30.52
C ASP A 43 7.46 16.22 30.02
N ALA A 44 7.66 16.06 28.71
CA ALA A 44 8.96 15.77 28.09
C ALA A 44 9.94 16.94 28.21
N HIS A 45 11.25 16.64 28.08
CA HIS A 45 12.31 17.64 28.16
C HIS A 45 13.34 17.42 27.03
N PRO A 46 13.48 18.35 26.07
CA PRO A 46 12.69 19.57 25.90
C PRO A 46 11.23 19.29 25.53
N ARG A 47 10.33 20.22 25.89
CA ARG A 47 8.92 20.20 25.48
C ARG A 47 8.79 20.68 24.04
N CYS A 48 7.81 20.15 23.31
CA CYS A 48 7.39 20.66 22.00
C CYS A 48 6.03 21.37 22.08
N GLY A 49 5.77 22.27 21.14
CA GLY A 49 4.48 22.90 20.93
C GLY A 49 3.48 21.92 20.32
N ILE A 50 2.19 22.06 20.65
CA ILE A 50 1.13 21.23 20.08
C ILE A 50 1.00 21.42 18.55
N ASP A 51 1.36 22.60 18.06
CA ASP A 51 1.39 22.98 16.65
C ASP A 51 2.66 22.48 15.90
N GLU A 52 3.64 21.97 16.64
CA GLU A 52 4.83 21.29 16.13
C GLU A 52 4.59 19.78 15.93
N LEU A 53 3.48 19.24 16.45
CA LEU A 53 3.09 17.84 16.23
C LEU A 53 2.31 17.68 14.92
N LEU A 54 2.66 16.63 14.17
CA LEU A 54 1.87 16.10 13.07
C LEU A 54 1.28 14.75 13.48
N VAL A 55 -0.04 14.69 13.63
CA VAL A 55 -0.78 13.47 13.96
C VAL A 55 -1.68 13.12 12.79
N VAL A 56 -1.35 12.02 12.11
CA VAL A 56 -2.08 11.56 10.92
C VAL A 56 -2.89 10.30 11.21
N THR A 57 -4.14 10.30 10.76
CA THR A 57 -5.07 9.16 10.83
C THR A 57 -5.58 8.76 9.44
N PHE A 58 -6.22 7.60 9.36
CA PHE A 58 -6.78 7.11 8.10
C PHE A 58 -8.08 7.82 7.70
N THR A 59 -8.93 8.18 8.66
CA THR A 59 -10.22 8.84 8.42
C THR A 59 -10.34 10.15 9.17
N GLU A 60 -11.17 11.06 8.64
CA GLU A 60 -11.49 12.33 9.29
C GLU A 60 -12.20 12.12 10.64
N ALA A 61 -13.05 11.08 10.76
CA ALA A 61 -13.67 10.71 12.02
C ALA A 61 -12.63 10.30 13.08
N ALA A 62 -11.63 9.50 12.69
CA ALA A 62 -10.54 9.11 13.59
C ALA A 62 -9.65 10.31 13.96
N ALA A 63 -9.45 11.27 13.06
CA ALA A 63 -8.73 12.51 13.36
C ALA A 63 -9.48 13.35 14.39
N ALA A 64 -10.80 13.53 14.21
CA ALA A 64 -11.65 14.27 15.13
C ALA A 64 -11.67 13.60 16.52
N GLU A 65 -11.79 12.27 16.57
CA GLU A 65 -11.70 11.51 17.82
C GLU A 65 -10.32 11.69 18.49
N MET A 66 -9.24 11.61 17.72
CA MET A 66 -7.88 11.82 18.23
C MET A 66 -7.70 13.24 18.81
N LYS A 67 -8.19 14.26 18.10
CA LYS A 67 -8.15 15.65 18.56
C LYS A 67 -8.93 15.82 19.86
N ALA A 68 -10.14 15.28 19.95
CA ALA A 68 -10.95 15.32 21.18
C ALA A 68 -10.20 14.68 22.37
N ARG A 69 -9.62 13.48 22.17
CA ARG A 69 -8.84 12.78 23.22
C ARG A 69 -7.62 13.58 23.67
N ILE A 70 -6.89 14.19 22.74
CA ILE A 70 -5.73 15.03 23.07
C ILE A 70 -6.19 16.27 23.84
N THR A 71 -7.28 16.93 23.41
CA THR A 71 -7.86 18.09 24.10
C THR A 71 -8.24 17.74 25.54
N GLU A 72 -8.95 16.64 25.75
CA GLU A 72 -9.35 16.18 27.09
C GLU A 72 -8.14 15.90 27.99
N ALA A 73 -7.14 15.19 27.45
CA ALA A 73 -5.92 14.88 28.20
C ALA A 73 -5.09 16.14 28.53
N LEU A 74 -5.02 17.11 27.61
CA LEU A 74 -4.34 18.38 27.80
C LEU A 74 -5.04 19.26 28.84
N GLN A 75 -6.37 19.35 28.78
CA GLN A 75 -7.19 20.01 29.81
C GLN A 75 -7.01 19.35 31.18
N ALA A 76 -6.93 18.02 31.24
CA ALA A 76 -6.66 17.30 32.48
C ALA A 76 -5.25 17.56 33.03
N ARG A 77 -4.27 17.93 32.19
CA ARG A 77 -2.96 18.42 32.68
C ARG A 77 -3.06 19.83 33.21
N LEU A 78 -3.77 20.71 32.51
CA LEU A 78 -3.99 22.10 32.96
C LEU A 78 -4.66 22.19 34.34
N THR A 79 -5.62 21.32 34.66
CA THR A 79 -6.27 21.33 36.00
C THR A 79 -5.34 20.95 37.16
N ARG A 80 -4.14 20.44 36.86
CA ARG A 80 -3.16 19.97 37.86
C ARG A 80 -1.93 20.87 37.95
N THR A 81 -1.89 21.98 37.20
CA THR A 81 -0.72 22.86 37.14
C THR A 81 -1.12 24.30 36.80
N ASP A 82 -0.43 25.27 37.39
CA ASP A 82 -0.56 26.69 37.02
C ASP A 82 0.42 27.09 35.89
N ASP A 83 0.96 26.11 35.18
CA ASP A 83 1.93 26.31 34.11
C ASP A 83 1.30 27.04 32.91
N ARG A 84 1.70 28.30 32.73
CA ARG A 84 1.28 29.16 31.61
C ARG A 84 1.58 28.56 30.25
N TYR A 85 2.64 27.74 30.15
CA TYR A 85 2.94 27.02 28.92
C TYR A 85 1.79 26.07 28.57
N VAL A 86 1.37 25.22 29.51
CA VAL A 86 0.28 24.24 29.30
C VAL A 86 -1.03 24.96 28.96
N ALA A 87 -1.33 26.08 29.63
CA ALA A 87 -2.49 26.91 29.31
C ALA A 87 -2.46 27.43 27.85
N ARG A 88 -1.30 27.86 27.37
CA ARG A 88 -1.11 28.28 25.97
C ARG A 88 -1.32 27.12 25.00
N GLN A 89 -0.85 25.92 25.31
CA GLN A 89 -1.02 24.76 24.43
C GLN A 89 -2.50 24.36 24.29
N VAL A 90 -3.31 24.47 25.36
CA VAL A 90 -4.77 24.26 25.28
C VAL A 90 -5.41 25.23 24.28
N ALA A 91 -5.00 26.50 24.27
CA ALA A 91 -5.52 27.49 23.32
C ALA A 91 -5.07 27.23 21.86
N LEU A 92 -3.94 26.55 21.66
CA LEU A 92 -3.37 26.26 20.33
C LEU A 92 -3.85 24.95 19.72
N ILE A 93 -4.62 24.12 20.44
CA ILE A 93 -5.05 22.80 19.96
C ILE A 93 -5.82 22.84 18.63
N GLU A 94 -6.54 23.94 18.39
CA GLU A 94 -7.26 24.14 17.13
C GLU A 94 -6.34 24.36 15.92
N HIS A 95 -5.11 24.82 16.16
CA HIS A 95 -4.06 24.99 15.15
C HIS A 95 -3.14 23.76 15.02
N ALA A 96 -3.31 22.74 15.87
CA ALA A 96 -2.54 21.52 15.81
C ALA A 96 -2.85 20.74 14.52
N ARG A 97 -1.82 20.12 13.93
CA ARG A 97 -1.97 19.33 12.70
C ARG A 97 -2.40 17.92 13.02
N ILE A 98 -3.68 17.77 13.35
CA ILE A 98 -4.34 16.50 13.64
C ILE A 98 -5.39 16.26 12.54
N GLY A 99 -5.13 15.32 11.63
CA GLY A 99 -5.94 15.16 10.42
C GLY A 99 -5.60 13.91 9.63
N THR A 100 -6.13 13.80 8.41
CA THR A 100 -5.70 12.76 7.48
C THR A 100 -4.41 13.15 6.75
N LEU A 101 -3.72 12.15 6.19
CA LEU A 101 -2.58 12.40 5.31
C LEU A 101 -2.97 13.30 4.12
N HIS A 102 -4.16 13.12 3.56
CA HIS A 102 -4.69 13.95 2.46
C HIS A 102 -4.82 15.43 2.87
N SER A 103 -5.42 15.70 4.02
CA SER A 103 -5.58 17.06 4.55
C SER A 103 -4.21 17.72 4.82
N PHE A 104 -3.23 16.97 5.30
CA PHE A 104 -1.85 17.45 5.45
C PHE A 104 -1.19 17.77 4.10
N CYS A 105 -1.28 16.86 3.13
CA CYS A 105 -0.72 17.08 1.79
C CYS A 105 -1.36 18.30 1.10
N ALA A 106 -2.69 18.46 1.20
CA ALA A 106 -3.38 19.61 0.65
C ALA A 106 -2.90 20.93 1.29
N TRP A 107 -2.70 20.95 2.61
CA TRP A 107 -2.11 22.08 3.32
C TRP A 107 -0.68 22.38 2.83
N LEU A 108 0.15 21.34 2.67
CA LEU A 108 1.53 21.46 2.22
C LEU A 108 1.62 22.04 0.81
N VAL A 109 0.79 21.54 -0.12
CA VAL A 109 0.72 22.02 -1.50
C VAL A 109 0.25 23.47 -1.55
N ARG A 110 -0.82 23.83 -0.82
CA ARG A 110 -1.30 25.24 -0.76
C ARG A 110 -0.24 26.19 -0.25
N ARG A 111 0.53 25.80 0.77
CA ARG A 111 1.60 26.65 1.31
C ARG A 111 2.78 26.83 0.35
N ASN A 112 2.94 25.93 -0.63
CA ASN A 112 4.04 25.93 -1.58
C ASN A 112 3.54 25.97 -3.04
N PHE A 113 2.36 26.55 -3.30
CA PHE A 113 1.69 26.50 -4.61
C PHE A 113 2.59 26.96 -5.77
N ALA A 114 3.39 28.01 -5.54
CA ALA A 114 4.29 28.56 -6.55
C ALA A 114 5.40 27.56 -6.96
N GLN A 115 5.94 26.79 -6.01
CA GLN A 115 6.93 25.74 -6.30
C GLN A 115 6.28 24.54 -6.98
N ALA A 116 5.02 24.27 -6.67
CA ALA A 116 4.23 23.21 -7.30
C ALA A 116 3.74 23.58 -8.71
N GLY A 117 3.89 24.83 -9.14
CA GLY A 117 3.34 25.30 -10.42
C GLY A 117 1.81 25.30 -10.47
N LEU A 118 1.16 25.44 -9.31
CA LEU A 118 -0.30 25.42 -9.17
C LEU A 118 -0.83 26.82 -8.88
N ASP A 119 -2.08 27.05 -9.29
CA ASP A 119 -2.83 28.24 -8.88
C ASP A 119 -3.10 28.20 -7.36
N PRO A 120 -2.92 29.30 -6.59
CA PRO A 120 -3.23 29.31 -5.16
C PRO A 120 -4.68 28.94 -4.84
N ASP A 121 -5.62 29.19 -5.76
CA ASP A 121 -7.05 28.92 -5.61
C ASP A 121 -7.45 27.54 -6.15
N PHE A 122 -6.50 26.61 -6.29
CA PHE A 122 -6.80 25.26 -6.76
C PHE A 122 -7.83 24.55 -5.87
N ARG A 123 -8.70 23.78 -6.53
CA ARG A 123 -9.70 22.93 -5.88
C ARG A 123 -9.34 21.46 -6.08
N VAL A 124 -9.52 20.67 -5.03
CA VAL A 124 -9.49 19.21 -5.13
C VAL A 124 -10.80 18.76 -5.76
N LEU A 125 -10.72 18.07 -6.89
CA LEU A 125 -11.87 17.51 -7.58
C LEU A 125 -12.46 16.35 -6.76
N ASP A 126 -13.78 16.19 -6.83
CA ASP A 126 -14.39 14.95 -6.34
C ASP A 126 -14.13 13.79 -7.29
N GLU A 127 -14.37 12.57 -6.82
CA GLU A 127 -14.07 11.36 -7.58
C GLU A 127 -14.86 11.26 -8.89
N GLY A 128 -16.09 11.78 -8.93
CA GLY A 128 -16.93 11.78 -10.13
C GLY A 128 -16.40 12.76 -11.18
N GLU A 129 -16.12 14.00 -10.77
CA GLU A 129 -15.49 15.01 -11.62
C GLU A 129 -14.16 14.52 -12.18
N ALA A 130 -13.30 13.97 -11.32
CA ALA A 130 -11.99 13.47 -11.71
C ALA A 130 -12.11 12.26 -12.66
N ALA A 131 -13.06 11.35 -12.44
CA ALA A 131 -13.29 10.21 -13.31
C ALA A 131 -13.77 10.63 -14.71
N LEU A 132 -14.68 11.61 -14.78
CA LEU A 132 -15.15 12.16 -16.05
C LEU A 132 -13.99 12.77 -16.86
N LEU A 133 -13.20 13.66 -16.23
CA LEU A 133 -12.07 14.32 -16.89
C LEU A 133 -11.00 13.33 -17.34
N ARG A 134 -10.70 12.32 -16.53
CA ARG A 134 -9.76 11.24 -16.93
C ARG A 134 -10.26 10.49 -18.15
N ARG A 135 -11.55 10.15 -18.20
CA ARG A 135 -12.15 9.45 -19.35
C ARG A 135 -12.13 10.31 -20.61
N GLU A 136 -12.57 11.56 -20.52
CA GLU A 136 -12.58 12.49 -21.65
C GLU A 136 -11.16 12.68 -22.22
N THR A 137 -10.19 12.89 -21.34
CA THR A 137 -8.78 13.06 -21.72
C THR A 137 -8.22 11.78 -22.34
N ALA A 138 -8.48 10.62 -21.77
CA ALA A 138 -8.01 9.34 -22.30
C ALA A 138 -8.58 9.04 -23.69
N LEU A 139 -9.88 9.29 -23.91
CA LEU A 139 -10.51 9.16 -25.23
C LEU A 139 -9.91 10.13 -26.25
N ALA A 140 -9.65 11.37 -25.86
CA ALA A 140 -8.99 12.35 -26.73
C ALA A 140 -7.58 11.88 -27.15
N ILE A 141 -6.80 11.35 -26.21
CA ILE A 141 -5.48 10.76 -26.48
C ILE A 141 -5.61 9.59 -27.44
N VAL A 142 -6.56 8.68 -27.23
CA VAL A 142 -6.76 7.50 -28.11
C VAL A 142 -7.02 7.94 -29.55
N ARG A 143 -7.94 8.90 -29.75
CA ARG A 143 -8.28 9.41 -31.08
C ARG A 143 -7.09 10.09 -31.75
N GLU A 144 -6.41 10.97 -31.01
CA GLU A 144 -5.22 11.66 -31.51
C GLU A 144 -4.15 10.65 -31.96
N TRP A 145 -3.89 9.62 -31.16
CA TRP A 145 -2.88 8.61 -31.48
C TRP A 145 -3.29 7.70 -32.64
N PHE A 146 -4.58 7.39 -32.78
CA PHE A 146 -5.10 6.58 -33.89
C PHE A 146 -4.91 7.27 -35.25
N ASP A 147 -5.13 8.58 -35.31
CA ASP A 147 -5.07 9.39 -36.54
C ASP A 147 -3.65 9.73 -37.00
N ARG A 148 -2.62 9.53 -36.15
CA ARG A 148 -1.21 9.80 -36.50
C ARG A 148 -0.74 8.86 -37.61
N ARG A 149 -0.05 9.42 -38.63
CA ARG A 149 0.31 8.68 -39.85
C ARG A 149 1.36 7.58 -39.67
N ASP A 150 2.10 7.54 -38.56
CA ASP A 150 3.14 6.54 -38.29
C ASP A 150 2.98 5.93 -36.89
N ASN A 151 1.91 5.14 -36.70
CA ASN A 151 1.58 4.60 -35.38
C ASN A 151 0.97 3.19 -35.43
N ASP A 152 1.58 2.32 -36.23
CA ASP A 152 1.09 0.96 -36.45
C ASP A 152 1.10 0.11 -35.17
N GLY A 153 2.05 0.35 -34.27
CA GLY A 153 2.07 -0.31 -32.96
C GLY A 153 0.83 0.01 -32.12
N PHE A 154 0.34 1.25 -32.16
CA PHE A 154 -0.91 1.61 -31.49
C PHE A 154 -2.14 1.00 -32.18
N ARG A 155 -2.16 0.92 -33.52
CA ARG A 155 -3.24 0.24 -34.25
C ARG A 155 -3.29 -1.25 -33.90
N GLN A 156 -2.15 -1.92 -33.82
CA GLN A 156 -2.07 -3.32 -33.37
C GLN A 156 -2.58 -3.48 -31.93
N LEU A 157 -2.24 -2.56 -31.03
CA LEU A 157 -2.78 -2.55 -29.67
C LEU A 157 -4.30 -2.33 -29.65
N PHE A 158 -4.81 -1.41 -30.47
CA PHE A 158 -6.24 -1.12 -30.61
C PHE A 158 -7.01 -2.36 -31.11
N ASP A 159 -6.47 -3.03 -32.13
CA ASP A 159 -7.03 -4.28 -32.67
C ASP A 159 -7.02 -5.39 -31.60
N LEU A 160 -5.91 -5.55 -30.88
CA LEU A 160 -5.75 -6.53 -29.80
C LEU A 160 -6.77 -6.33 -28.67
N LEU A 161 -7.14 -5.08 -28.40
CA LEU A 161 -8.13 -4.71 -27.39
C LEU A 161 -9.56 -4.66 -27.94
N GLY A 162 -9.80 -5.25 -29.11
CA GLY A 162 -11.14 -5.46 -29.66
C GLY A 162 -11.74 -4.24 -30.35
N ASN A 163 -10.90 -3.37 -30.92
CA ASN A 163 -11.33 -2.18 -31.68
C ASN A 163 -12.21 -1.20 -30.89
N SER A 164 -11.92 -1.02 -29.60
CA SER A 164 -12.72 -0.21 -28.69
C SER A 164 -11.91 0.95 -28.10
N GLU A 165 -12.30 2.18 -28.42
CA GLU A 165 -11.71 3.38 -27.81
C GLU A 165 -11.81 3.33 -26.28
N ASP A 166 -12.97 2.89 -25.77
CA ASP A 166 -13.22 2.78 -24.32
C ASP A 166 -12.29 1.75 -23.67
N ALA A 167 -12.01 0.62 -24.33
CA ALA A 167 -11.09 -0.39 -23.78
C ALA A 167 -9.66 0.14 -23.66
N VAL A 168 -9.18 0.86 -24.68
CA VAL A 168 -7.85 1.48 -24.66
C VAL A 168 -7.78 2.62 -23.64
N ALA A 169 -8.80 3.48 -23.60
CA ALA A 169 -8.87 4.59 -22.64
C ALA A 169 -8.85 4.08 -21.19
N GLU A 170 -9.63 3.04 -20.90
CA GLU A 170 -9.67 2.41 -19.60
C GLU A 170 -8.31 1.75 -19.23
N MET A 171 -7.62 1.13 -20.20
CA MET A 171 -6.26 0.64 -19.99
C MET A 171 -5.28 1.76 -19.64
N ILE A 172 -5.35 2.90 -20.33
CA ILE A 172 -4.54 4.09 -20.05
C ILE A 172 -4.81 4.61 -18.64
N ILE A 173 -6.08 4.72 -18.24
CA ILE A 173 -6.48 5.19 -16.91
C ILE A 173 -5.93 4.27 -15.82
N ARG A 174 -6.09 2.95 -15.97
CA ARG A 174 -5.54 1.97 -15.01
C ARG A 174 -4.02 2.00 -14.95
N GLY A 175 -3.35 2.10 -16.11
CA GLY A 175 -1.90 2.23 -16.17
C GLY A 175 -1.42 3.50 -15.46
N HIS A 176 -2.07 4.63 -15.71
CA HIS A 176 -1.76 5.89 -15.04
C HIS A 176 -2.00 5.80 -13.52
N ALA A 177 -3.10 5.19 -13.07
CA ALA A 177 -3.39 5.00 -11.65
C ALA A 177 -2.33 4.14 -10.96
N LEU A 178 -1.89 3.04 -11.60
CA LEU A 178 -0.78 2.21 -11.10
C LEU A 178 0.50 3.04 -10.96
N LEU A 179 0.89 3.77 -12.01
CA LEU A 179 2.11 4.58 -12.00
C LEU A 179 2.05 5.68 -10.92
N GLY A 180 0.87 6.28 -10.70
CA GLY A 180 0.65 7.30 -9.66
C GLY A 180 0.69 6.75 -8.23
N SER A 181 0.48 5.44 -8.04
CA SER A 181 0.60 4.78 -6.73
C SER A 181 2.05 4.49 -6.30
N LEU A 182 3.00 4.59 -7.24
CA LEU A 182 4.40 4.27 -7.02
C LEU A 182 5.20 5.53 -6.71
N ALA A 183 6.19 5.42 -5.81
CA ALA A 183 7.08 6.54 -5.48
C ALA A 183 7.90 7.04 -6.68
N ASP A 184 8.30 6.14 -7.58
CA ASP A 184 8.99 6.44 -8.84
C ASP A 184 8.31 5.70 -10.00
N GLY A 185 7.10 6.17 -10.36
CA GLY A 185 6.33 5.59 -11.46
C GLY A 185 7.06 5.64 -12.81
N ALA A 186 7.74 6.75 -13.11
CA ALA A 186 8.46 6.92 -14.38
C ALA A 186 9.66 5.98 -14.50
N GLY A 187 10.45 5.82 -13.43
CA GLY A 187 11.54 4.86 -13.42
C GLY A 187 11.05 3.42 -13.40
N TRP A 188 9.93 3.14 -12.73
CA TRP A 188 9.27 1.83 -12.82
C TRP A 188 8.89 1.51 -14.26
N LEU A 189 8.22 2.43 -14.96
CA LEU A 189 7.81 2.24 -16.35
C LEU A 189 9.01 1.96 -17.27
N ARG A 190 10.10 2.73 -17.15
CA ARG A 190 11.32 2.52 -17.93
C ARG A 190 11.94 1.15 -17.69
N ARG A 191 12.03 0.72 -16.43
CA ARG A 191 12.55 -0.62 -16.08
C ARG A 191 11.65 -1.73 -16.62
N SER A 192 10.33 -1.56 -16.53
CA SER A 192 9.37 -2.53 -17.07
C SER A 192 9.48 -2.68 -18.58
N VAL A 193 9.59 -1.57 -19.33
CA VAL A 193 9.79 -1.61 -20.79
C VAL A 193 11.12 -2.29 -21.12
N SER A 194 12.22 -1.89 -20.47
CA SER A 194 13.53 -2.52 -20.68
C SER A 194 13.53 -4.02 -20.41
N ALA A 195 12.83 -4.47 -19.36
CA ALA A 195 12.74 -5.89 -19.02
C ALA A 195 11.90 -6.68 -20.04
N ILE A 196 10.87 -6.06 -20.64
CA ILE A 196 10.10 -6.66 -21.73
C ILE A 196 10.98 -6.77 -22.98
N GLU A 197 11.69 -5.72 -23.35
CA GLU A 197 12.59 -5.71 -24.51
C GLU A 197 13.68 -6.79 -24.38
N GLU A 198 14.29 -6.91 -23.20
CA GLU A 198 15.24 -7.97 -22.86
C GLU A 198 14.61 -9.36 -23.02
N ALA A 199 13.41 -9.57 -22.47
CA ALA A 199 12.71 -10.87 -22.51
C ALA A 199 12.28 -11.30 -23.92
N VAL A 200 12.17 -10.38 -24.88
CA VAL A 200 11.92 -10.72 -26.28
C VAL A 200 13.18 -11.29 -26.95
N GLN A 201 14.37 -10.89 -26.51
CA GLN A 201 15.64 -11.28 -27.12
C GLN A 201 16.29 -12.48 -26.42
N GLU A 202 16.17 -12.54 -25.10
CA GLU A 202 16.87 -13.52 -24.27
C GLU A 202 16.00 -14.76 -23.99
N PRO A 203 16.61 -15.94 -23.82
CA PRO A 203 15.90 -17.12 -23.33
C PRO A 203 15.20 -16.86 -21.98
N LEU A 204 14.09 -17.59 -21.73
CA LEU A 204 13.30 -17.46 -20.50
C LEU A 204 14.15 -17.53 -19.22
N ARG A 205 15.17 -18.38 -19.16
CA ARG A 205 16.00 -18.53 -17.95
C ARG A 205 16.99 -17.37 -17.74
N ASP A 206 17.31 -16.66 -18.81
CA ASP A 206 18.37 -15.67 -18.83
C ASP A 206 17.82 -14.24 -18.73
N SER A 207 16.58 -14.03 -19.17
CA SER A 207 15.89 -12.74 -19.02
C SER A 207 15.44 -12.45 -17.58
N THR A 208 15.48 -11.18 -17.19
CA THR A 208 14.96 -10.70 -15.90
C THR A 208 13.51 -11.13 -15.64
N LEU A 209 12.60 -10.93 -16.61
CA LEU A 209 11.19 -11.33 -16.45
C LEU A 209 11.01 -12.84 -16.37
N GLY A 210 11.79 -13.59 -17.15
CA GLY A 210 11.66 -15.04 -17.14
C GLY A 210 12.21 -15.66 -15.85
N GLN A 211 13.26 -15.11 -15.24
CA GLN A 211 13.69 -15.50 -13.89
C GLN A 211 12.62 -15.22 -12.83
N GLN A 212 11.98 -14.05 -12.88
CA GLN A 212 10.86 -13.71 -11.98
C GLN A 212 9.68 -14.68 -12.18
N TYR A 213 9.36 -15.00 -13.43
CA TYR A 213 8.31 -15.97 -13.75
C TYR A 213 8.63 -17.37 -13.21
N LEU A 214 9.87 -17.84 -13.37
CA LEU A 214 10.32 -19.13 -12.84
C LEU A 214 10.28 -19.15 -11.31
N GLN A 215 10.63 -18.04 -10.65
CA GLN A 215 10.49 -17.92 -9.20
C GLN A 215 9.02 -18.01 -8.75
N LEU A 216 8.10 -17.39 -9.49
CA LEU A 216 6.65 -17.50 -9.22
C LEU A 216 6.15 -18.95 -9.40
N VAL A 217 6.61 -19.64 -10.44
CA VAL A 217 6.29 -21.05 -10.67
C VAL A 217 6.81 -21.90 -9.50
N GLU A 218 8.06 -21.70 -9.09
CA GLU A 218 8.66 -22.44 -7.98
C GLU A 218 7.91 -22.19 -6.65
N GLN A 219 7.57 -20.93 -6.38
CA GLN A 219 6.77 -20.56 -5.22
C GLN A 219 5.39 -21.25 -5.25
N SER A 220 4.72 -21.24 -6.41
CA SER A 220 3.41 -21.89 -6.57
C SER A 220 3.46 -23.41 -6.38
N ILE A 221 4.53 -24.06 -6.85
CA ILE A 221 4.76 -25.49 -6.62
C ILE A 221 4.97 -25.75 -5.12
N ALA A 222 5.80 -24.95 -4.45
CA ALA A 222 6.05 -25.07 -3.01
C ALA A 222 4.80 -24.84 -2.17
N ASP A 223 3.96 -23.89 -2.55
CA ASP A 223 2.69 -23.61 -1.86
C ASP A 223 1.72 -24.80 -2.03
N THR A 224 1.58 -25.31 -3.26
CA THR A 224 0.73 -26.47 -3.56
C THR A 224 1.19 -27.72 -2.81
N GLU A 225 2.50 -27.96 -2.72
CA GLU A 225 3.07 -29.08 -1.98
C GLU A 225 2.74 -28.97 -0.47
N ARG A 226 2.94 -27.79 0.13
CA ARG A 226 2.61 -27.53 1.54
C ARG A 226 1.13 -27.74 1.81
N ASP A 227 0.26 -27.24 0.93
CA ASP A 227 -1.18 -27.40 1.04
C ASP A 227 -1.59 -28.88 0.94
N CYS A 228 -1.02 -29.63 0.00
CA CYS A 228 -1.27 -31.07 -0.14
C CYS A 228 -0.81 -31.83 1.13
N GLN A 229 0.38 -31.53 1.66
CA GLN A 229 0.88 -32.18 2.87
C GLN A 229 -0.01 -31.86 4.09
N ALA A 230 -0.41 -30.61 4.26
CA ALA A 230 -1.30 -30.19 5.35
C ALA A 230 -2.67 -30.86 5.24
N ALA A 231 -3.27 -30.86 4.05
CA ALA A 231 -4.55 -31.51 3.79
C ALA A 231 -4.47 -33.03 3.98
N GLY A 232 -3.41 -33.67 3.48
CA GLY A 232 -3.16 -35.10 3.66
C GLY A 232 -3.04 -35.48 5.13
N ALA A 233 -2.28 -34.71 5.92
CA ALA A 233 -2.13 -34.92 7.37
C ALA A 233 -3.45 -34.72 8.13
N ALA A 234 -4.29 -33.77 7.72
CA ALA A 234 -5.62 -33.57 8.28
C ALA A 234 -6.55 -34.75 7.96
N LEU A 235 -6.62 -35.17 6.70
CA LEU A 235 -7.44 -36.29 6.24
C LEU A 235 -7.03 -37.62 6.87
N ALA A 236 -5.73 -37.85 7.09
CA ALA A 236 -5.22 -39.05 7.75
C ALA A 236 -5.69 -39.19 9.22
N ARG A 237 -6.12 -38.10 9.86
CA ARG A 237 -6.69 -38.12 11.21
C ARG A 237 -8.20 -38.38 11.22
N MET A 238 -8.85 -38.38 10.05
CA MET A 238 -10.29 -38.58 9.89
C MET A 238 -10.59 -40.05 9.52
N ARG A 239 -11.48 -40.72 10.27
CA ARG A 239 -11.90 -42.09 9.98
C ARG A 239 -12.63 -42.18 8.63
N GLY A 240 -12.26 -43.15 7.78
CA GLY A 240 -12.91 -43.41 6.49
C GLY A 240 -12.37 -42.58 5.32
N PHE A 241 -11.35 -41.75 5.55
CA PHE A 241 -10.72 -40.89 4.52
C PHE A 241 -9.33 -41.38 4.11
N GLU A 242 -8.92 -42.60 4.48
CA GLU A 242 -7.58 -43.13 4.26
C GLU A 242 -7.21 -43.23 2.76
N GLY A 243 -8.22 -43.44 1.90
CA GLY A 243 -8.05 -43.38 0.44
C GLY A 243 -7.74 -41.98 -0.06
N TYR A 244 -8.46 -40.96 0.43
CA TYR A 244 -8.24 -39.56 0.08
C TYR A 244 -6.90 -39.04 0.63
N ALA A 245 -6.54 -39.41 1.86
CA ALA A 245 -5.24 -39.05 2.44
C ALA A 245 -4.07 -39.58 1.59
N ARG A 246 -4.15 -40.83 1.10
CA ARG A 246 -3.14 -41.39 0.17
C ARG A 246 -3.13 -40.68 -1.18
N TYR A 247 -4.30 -40.37 -1.73
CA TYR A 247 -4.39 -39.65 -3.01
C TYR A 247 -3.76 -38.26 -2.92
N VAL A 248 -4.07 -37.48 -1.88
CA VAL A 248 -3.51 -36.14 -1.68
C VAL A 248 -2.00 -36.20 -1.40
N ALA A 249 -1.53 -37.19 -0.65
CA ALA A 249 -0.10 -37.41 -0.45
C ALA A 249 0.64 -37.75 -1.75
N ALA A 250 0.02 -38.51 -2.66
CA ALA A 250 0.58 -38.80 -3.98
C ALA A 250 0.69 -37.55 -4.86
N LEU A 251 -0.26 -36.60 -4.75
CA LEU A 251 -0.18 -35.32 -5.46
C LEU A 251 1.03 -34.48 -5.02
N ALA A 252 1.41 -34.52 -3.74
CA ALA A 252 2.64 -33.87 -3.28
C ALA A 252 3.89 -34.45 -3.95
N GLY A 253 3.94 -35.77 -4.20
CA GLY A 253 5.03 -36.42 -4.95
C GLY A 253 5.10 -35.98 -6.42
N ASN A 254 3.98 -35.60 -7.04
CA ASN A 254 3.97 -35.07 -8.40
C ASN A 254 4.59 -33.66 -8.47
N ALA A 255 4.52 -32.87 -7.40
CA ALA A 255 5.15 -31.55 -7.32
C ALA A 255 6.69 -31.67 -7.37
N GLU A 256 7.25 -32.67 -6.68
CA GLU A 256 8.70 -32.96 -6.71
C GLU A 256 9.16 -33.40 -8.10
N GLN A 257 8.39 -34.25 -8.78
CA GLN A 257 8.68 -34.66 -10.17
C GLN A 257 8.61 -33.47 -11.14
N LEU A 258 7.66 -32.56 -10.94
CA LEU A 258 7.54 -31.34 -11.75
C LEU A 258 8.77 -30.43 -11.57
N ARG A 259 9.26 -30.23 -10.34
CA ARG A 259 10.51 -29.48 -10.10
C ARG A 259 11.70 -30.11 -10.82
N ALA A 260 11.86 -31.43 -10.69
CA ALA A 260 12.97 -32.14 -11.32
C ALA A 260 12.98 -31.94 -12.85
N ARG A 261 11.81 -32.07 -13.51
CA ARG A 261 11.68 -31.85 -14.95
C ARG A 261 11.88 -30.39 -15.36
N LEU A 262 11.35 -29.44 -14.58
CA LEU A 262 11.57 -28.01 -14.83
C LEU A 262 13.06 -27.65 -14.79
N ALA A 263 13.83 -28.28 -13.90
CA ALA A 263 15.28 -28.10 -13.81
C ALA A 263 16.02 -28.75 -15.00
N SER A 264 15.74 -30.01 -15.31
CA SER A 264 16.51 -30.80 -16.28
C SER A 264 16.11 -30.59 -17.75
N GLU A 265 14.82 -30.48 -18.05
CA GLU A 265 14.28 -30.53 -19.42
C GLU A 265 13.69 -29.19 -19.88
N GLY A 266 13.49 -28.25 -18.95
CA GLY A 266 12.95 -26.92 -19.25
C GLY A 266 11.43 -26.87 -19.30
N TYR A 267 10.89 -25.66 -19.50
CA TYR A 267 9.46 -25.39 -19.34
C TYR A 267 8.59 -26.10 -20.39
N ASP A 268 9.02 -26.15 -21.65
CA ASP A 268 8.26 -26.79 -22.73
C ASP A 268 8.12 -28.31 -22.55
N ALA A 269 9.18 -28.97 -22.06
CA ALA A 269 9.16 -30.39 -21.74
C ALA A 269 8.27 -30.68 -20.52
N ALA A 270 8.36 -29.85 -19.47
CA ALA A 270 7.48 -29.95 -18.32
C ALA A 270 5.99 -29.79 -18.71
N ARG A 271 5.66 -28.89 -19.64
CA ARG A 271 4.28 -28.72 -20.15
C ARG A 271 3.75 -29.97 -20.86
N GLN A 272 4.58 -30.67 -21.63
CA GLN A 272 4.17 -31.88 -22.35
C GLN A 272 3.92 -33.08 -21.42
N ALA A 273 4.59 -33.12 -20.27
CA ALA A 273 4.45 -34.18 -19.27
C ALA A 273 3.08 -34.24 -18.59
N PHE A 274 2.33 -33.14 -18.57
CA PHE A 274 1.07 -32.97 -17.84
C PHE A 274 -0.16 -32.80 -18.76
N ARG A 275 -0.01 -33.04 -20.07
CA ARG A 275 -1.13 -33.21 -21.01
C ARG A 275 -1.52 -34.68 -21.11
#